data_AF-A0A6B9TKJ6-F1
#
_entry.id   AF-A0A6B9TKJ6-F1
#
_cell.length_a   1.000
_cell.length_b   1.000
_cell.length_c   1.000
_cell.angle_alpha   90.00
_cell.angle_beta   90.00
_cell.angle_gamma   90.00
#
_symmetry.space_group_name_H-M   'P 1'
#
loop_
_entity.id
_entity.type
_entity.pdbx_description
1 polymer ?
#
loop_
_entity_poly.entity_id
_entity_poly.type
_entity_poly.pdbx_seq_one_letter_code
_entity_poly.pdbx_strand_id
1 'polypeptide(L)' 'MERYIQLGLFHLLVGAVMVLMAVWALYPASTMGYEPVWHAALKIIFGALMMGAGFKLLRV' A
#
# COMPACT_ATOMS: atom_id res chain seq x y z
N MET A 1 23.43 -6.18 -0.45
CA MET A 1 22.84 -5.52 0.74
C MET A 1 22.11 -4.24 0.34
N GLU A 2 22.80 -3.19 -0.12
CA GLU A 2 22.19 -1.88 -0.43
C GLU A 2 20.96 -1.96 -1.37
N ARG A 3 21.06 -2.75 -2.45
CA ARG A 3 19.93 -2.98 -3.38
C ARG A 3 18.69 -3.57 -2.70
N TYR A 4 18.86 -4.53 -1.80
CA TYR A 4 17.73 -5.17 -1.09
C TYR A 4 17.08 -4.22 -0.10
N ILE A 5 17.87 -3.37 0.54
CA ILE A 5 17.38 -2.31 1.42
C ILE A 5 16.55 -1.29 0.63
N GLN A 6 17.07 -0.78 -0.49
CA GLN A 6 16.34 0.18 -1.34
C GLN A 6 15.03 -0.41 -1.87
N LEU A 7 15.05 -1.65 -2.36
CA LEU A 7 13.84 -2.34 -2.83
C LEU A 7 12.85 -2.59 -1.69
N GLY A 8 13.33 -3.00 -0.52
CA GLY A 8 12.48 -3.24 0.65
C GLY A 8 11.78 -1.96 1.13
N LEU A 9 12.52 -0.86 1.24
CA LEU A 9 11.96 0.45 1.59
C LEU A 9 10.94 0.95 0.56
N PHE A 10 11.24 0.81 -0.74
CA PHE A 10 10.31 1.17 -1.81
C PHE A 10 8.97 0.43 -1.65
N HIS A 11 9.02 -0.89 -1.45
CA HIS A 11 7.82 -1.71 -1.29
C HIS A 11 7.00 -1.31 -0.05
N LEU A 12 7.68 -1.04 1.07
CA LEU A 12 7.01 -0.57 2.29
C LEU A 12 6.32 0.78 2.09
N LEU A 13 7.02 1.75 1.49
CA LEU A 13 6.50 3.10 1.30
C LEU A 13 5.32 3.12 0.34
N VAL A 14 5.46 2.50 -0.83
CA VAL A 14 4.39 2.47 -1.83
C VAL A 14 3.19 1.66 -1.32
N GLY A 15 3.43 0.51 -0.68
CA GLY A 15 2.37 -0.28 -0.07
C GLY A 15 1.61 0.49 1.01
N ALA A 16 2.30 1.23 1.87
CA ALA A 16 1.67 2.08 2.87
C ALA A 16 0.83 3.20 2.24
N VAL A 17 1.34 3.89 1.21
CA VAL A 17 0.58 4.92 0.47
C VAL A 17 -0.68 4.32 -0.16
N MET A 18 -0.59 3.13 -0.77
CA MET A 18 -1.77 2.45 -1.35
C MET A 18 -2.85 2.17 -0.31
N VAL A 19 -2.46 1.67 0.87
CA VAL A 19 -3.40 1.43 1.98
C VAL A 19 -4.02 2.74 2.46
N LEU A 20 -3.22 3.79 2.64
CA LEU A 20 -3.72 5.12 3.07
C LEU A 20 -4.73 5.70 2.06
N MET A 21 -4.44 5.60 0.76
CA MET A 21 -5.38 6.02 -0.29
C MET A 21 -6.68 5.24 -0.25
N ALA A 22 -6.62 3.93 -0.03
CA ALA A 22 -7.80 3.08 0.03
C ALA A 22 -8.66 3.36 1.27
N VAL A 23 -8.02 3.54 2.43
CA VAL A 23 -8.70 3.94 3.67
C VAL A 23 -9.36 5.30 3.49
N TRP A 24 -8.69 6.25 2.84
CA TRP A 24 -9.30 7.55 2.54
C TRP A 24 -10.47 7.41 1.57
N ALA A 25 -10.37 6.58 0.52
CA ALA A 25 -11.47 6.33 -0.42
C ALA A 25 -12.72 5.73 0.25
N LEU A 26 -12.56 4.97 1.33
CA LEU A 26 -13.66 4.42 2.14
C LEU A 26 -14.24 5.43 3.15
N TYR A 27 -13.63 6.60 3.30
CA TYR A 27 -14.11 7.64 4.21
C TYR A 27 -15.26 8.44 3.55
N PRO A 28 -16.51 8.34 4.06
CA PRO A 28 -17.68 8.90 3.39
C PRO A 28 -17.68 10.43 3.26
N ALA A 29 -16.93 11.12 4.12
CA ALA A 29 -16.82 12.58 4.11
C ALA A 29 -15.63 13.10 3.27
N SER A 30 -14.96 12.22 2.51
CA SER A 30 -13.88 12.65 1.62
C SER A 30 -14.41 13.27 0.32
N THR A 31 -13.68 14.27 -0.21
CA THR A 31 -14.01 14.96 -1.47
C THR A 31 -13.29 14.36 -2.68
N MET A 32 -12.83 13.11 -2.60
CA MET A 32 -11.91 12.47 -3.55
C MET A 32 -12.59 11.93 -4.83
N GLY A 33 -13.89 12.17 -5.01
CA GLY A 33 -14.70 11.53 -6.06
C GLY A 33 -15.20 10.15 -5.65
N TYR A 34 -16.02 9.52 -6.51
CA TYR A 34 -16.58 8.21 -6.24
C TYR A 34 -15.60 7.09 -6.63
N GLU A 35 -15.19 6.29 -5.66
CA GLU A 35 -14.45 5.05 -5.86
C GLU A 35 -15.33 3.84 -5.50
N PRO A 36 -15.48 2.83 -6.37
CA PRO A 36 -16.19 1.60 -6.02
C PRO A 36 -15.52 0.89 -4.84
N VAL A 37 -16.33 0.44 -3.87
CA VAL A 37 -15.84 -0.22 -2.63
C VAL A 37 -14.92 -1.41 -2.92
N TRP A 38 -15.21 -2.20 -3.96
CA TRP A 38 -14.39 -3.34 -4.34
C TRP A 38 -12.98 -2.93 -4.79
N HIS A 39 -12.84 -1.76 -5.43
CA HIS A 39 -11.56 -1.24 -5.88
C HIS A 39 -10.72 -0.76 -4.70
N ALA A 40 -11.34 -0.07 -3.73
CA ALA A 40 -10.68 0.29 -2.49
C ALA A 40 -10.24 -0.94 -1.69
N ALA A 41 -11.08 -1.98 -1.60
CA ALA A 41 -10.72 -3.24 -0.95
C ALA A 41 -9.50 -3.91 -1.60
N LEU A 42 -9.43 -3.94 -2.94
CA LEU A 42 -8.27 -4.47 -3.66
C LEU A 42 -6.99 -3.67 -3.36
N LYS A 43 -7.06 -2.34 -3.32
CA LYS A 43 -5.90 -1.50 -2.95
C LYS A 43 -5.37 -1.82 -1.55
N ILE A 44 -6.24 -2.08 -0.57
CA ILE A 44 -5.83 -2.52 0.77
C ILE A 44 -5.08 -3.85 0.68
N ILE A 45 -5.63 -4.84 -0.02
CA ILE A 45 -5.03 -6.17 -0.17
C ILE A 45 -3.65 -6.07 -0.84
N PHE A 46 -3.57 -5.41 -1.99
CA PHE A 46 -2.31 -5.26 -2.73
C PHE A 46 -1.28 -4.42 -1.97
N GLY A 47 -1.72 -3.35 -1.29
CA GLY A 47 -0.85 -2.56 -0.42
C GLY A 47 -0.24 -3.39 0.71
N ALA A 48 -1.05 -4.22 1.38
CA ALA A 48 -0.58 -5.13 2.43
C ALA A 48 0.40 -6.19 1.90
N LEU A 49 0.12 -6.78 0.73
CA LEU A 49 1.02 -7.73 0.08
C LEU A 49 2.37 -7.07 -0.29
N MET A 50 2.33 -5.84 -0.79
CA MET A 50 3.51 -5.07 -1.14
C MET A 50 4.35 -4.77 0.11
N MET A 51 3.72 -4.37 1.22
CA MET A 51 4.41 -4.18 2.50
C MET A 51 5.04 -5.48 3.01
N GLY A 52 4.31 -6.61 2.91
CA GLY A 52 4.83 -7.94 3.26
C GLY A 52 6.08 -8.32 2.46
N ALA A 53 6.08 -8.05 1.14
CA ALA A 53 7.25 -8.23 0.29
C ALA A 53 8.41 -7.31 0.71
N GLY A 54 8.13 -6.06 1.06
CA GLY A 54 9.13 -5.11 1.56
C GLY A 54 9.80 -5.59 2.85
N PHE A 55 9.03 -6.04 3.84
CA PHE A 55 9.58 -6.63 5.07
C PHE A 55 10.44 -7.87 4.80
N LYS A 56 10.03 -8.71 3.85
CA LYS A 56 10.82 -9.88 3.45
C LYS A 56 12.17 -9.45 2.86
N LEU A 57 12.20 -8.46 1.98
CA LEU A 57 13.42 -7.96 1.34
C LEU A 57 14.41 -7.32 2.33
N LEU A 58 13.93 -6.68 3.39
CA LEU A 58 14.79 -6.08 4.43
C LEU A 58 15.44 -7.10 5.36
N ARG A 59 14.99 -8.36 5.35
CA ARG A 59 15.54 -9.45 6.16
C ARG A 59 16.58 -10.30 5.42
N VAL A 60 16.84 -9.99 4.14
CA VAL A 60 17.81 -10.69 3.27
C VAL A 60 19.13 -9.93 3.25
#